data_AF-A0A5C7QFU0-F1
#
_entry.id   AF-A0A5C7QFU0-F1
#
_cell.length_a   1.000
_cell.length_b   1.000
_cell.length_c   1.000
_cell.angle_alpha   90.00
_cell.angle_beta   90.00
_cell.angle_gamma   90.00
#
_symmetry.space_group_name_H-M   'P 1'
#
loop_
_entity.id
_entity.type
_entity.pdbx_description
1 polymer ?
#
loop_
_entity_poly.entity_id
_entity_poly.type
_entity_poly.pdbx_seq_one_letter_code
_entity_poly.pdbx_strand_id
1 'polypeptide(L)'
;MRWARFIGVVCLGALLGVVAALEDDTSTKVGMALVGALFATPIASIVARSRGSNPHVGEPGHSMDGAGSTSPSALARNYWRDRGHPPYMKPSDGDPDKHMFDPDRLS
;
A
#
# COMPACT_ATOMS: atom_id res chain seq x y z
N MET A 1 -18.42 9.98 2.74
CA MET A 1 -17.44 11.07 2.97
C MET A 1 -16.18 11.05 2.08
N ARG A 2 -15.75 9.93 1.48
CA ARG A 2 -14.58 9.94 0.55
C ARG A 2 -14.85 10.68 -0.77
N TRP A 3 -16.02 10.42 -1.37
CA TRP A 3 -16.44 11.07 -2.62
C TRP A 3 -16.62 12.59 -2.47
N ALA A 4 -17.23 13.05 -1.37
CA ALA A 4 -17.38 14.47 -1.10
C ALA A 4 -16.03 15.22 -1.03
N ARG A 5 -15.03 14.62 -0.37
CA ARG A 5 -13.67 15.20 -0.29
C ARG A 5 -12.95 15.16 -1.64
N PHE A 6 -13.11 14.07 -2.38
CA PHE A 6 -12.57 13.97 -3.74
C PHE A 6 -13.12 15.09 -4.63
N ILE A 7 -14.45 15.19 -4.71
CA ILE A 7 -15.15 16.21 -5.52
C ILE A 7 -14.75 17.61 -5.06
N GLY A 8 -14.67 17.86 -3.74
CA GLY A 8 -14.26 19.16 -3.20
C GLY A 8 -12.87 19.60 -3.67
N VAL A 9 -11.88 18.70 -3.65
CA VAL A 9 -10.51 19.01 -4.10
C VAL A 9 -10.45 19.23 -5.61
N VAL A 10 -11.18 18.42 -6.40
CA VAL A 10 -11.24 18.60 -7.86
C VAL A 10 -11.92 19.91 -8.25
N CYS A 11 -13.02 20.27 -7.60
CA CYS A 11 -13.69 21.56 -7.80
C CYS A 11 -12.79 22.74 -7.43
N LEU A 12 -12.02 22.63 -6.34
CA LEU A 12 -11.05 23.66 -5.97
C LEU A 12 -9.96 23.84 -7.04
N GLY A 13 -9.43 22.74 -7.58
CA GLY A 13 -8.49 22.79 -8.71
C GLY A 13 -9.07 23.46 -9.94
N ALA A 14 -10.31 23.11 -10.31
CA ALA A 14 -11.00 23.74 -11.43
C ALA A 14 -11.21 25.26 -11.23
N LEU A 15 -11.62 25.67 -10.02
CA LEU A 15 -11.80 27.08 -9.67
C LEU A 15 -10.48 27.86 -9.76
N LEU A 16 -9.38 27.31 -9.24
CA LEU A 16 -8.05 27.93 -9.36
C LEU A 16 -7.62 28.07 -10.82
N GLY A 17 -7.94 27.09 -11.67
CA GLY A 17 -7.74 27.17 -13.11
C GLY A 17 -8.51 28.34 -13.75
N VAL A 18 -9.78 28.51 -13.42
CA VAL A 18 -10.57 29.65 -13.91
C VAL A 18 -10.01 30.98 -13.40
N VAL A 19 -9.60 31.05 -12.13
CA VAL A 19 -9.00 32.26 -11.54
C VAL A 19 -7.71 32.65 -12.25
N ALA A 20 -6.90 31.67 -12.67
CA ALA A 20 -5.66 31.92 -13.40
C ALA A 20 -5.88 32.52 -14.80
N ALA A 21 -7.07 32.34 -15.38
CA ALA A 21 -7.45 32.79 -16.72
C ALA A 21 -8.51 33.89 -16.69
N LEU A 22 -8.62 34.69 -15.62
CA LEU A 22 -9.72 35.66 -15.45
C LEU A 22 -9.82 36.69 -16.58
N GLU A 23 -8.70 37.11 -17.14
CA GLU A 23 -8.61 38.11 -18.20
C GLU A 23 -8.77 37.52 -19.60
N ASP A 24 -8.75 36.19 -19.73
CA ASP A 24 -8.81 35.49 -21.01
C ASP A 24 -10.25 35.20 -21.49
N ASP A 25 -10.34 34.72 -22.73
CA ASP A 25 -11.57 34.23 -23.34
C ASP A 25 -12.19 33.05 -22.59
N THR A 26 -13.49 32.87 -22.78
CA THR A 26 -14.27 31.78 -22.17
C THR A 26 -13.72 30.40 -22.51
N SER A 27 -13.16 30.21 -23.71
CA SER A 27 -12.50 28.97 -24.12
C SER A 27 -11.26 28.68 -23.26
N THR A 28 -10.42 29.69 -23.02
CA THR A 28 -9.22 29.59 -22.18
C THR A 28 -9.57 29.30 -20.73
N LYS A 29 -10.62 29.94 -20.20
CA LYS A 29 -11.15 29.69 -18.85
C LYS A 29 -11.59 28.23 -18.67
N VAL A 30 -12.33 27.69 -19.64
CA VAL A 30 -12.75 26.28 -19.61
C VAL A 30 -11.55 25.35 -19.73
N GLY A 31 -10.57 25.66 -20.59
CA GLY A 31 -9.33 24.90 -20.71
C GLY A 31 -8.54 24.86 -19.40
N MET A 32 -8.34 26.01 -18.76
CA MET A 32 -7.61 26.08 -17.49
C MET A 32 -8.38 25.43 -16.34
N ALA A 33 -9.72 25.46 -16.34
CA ALA A 33 -10.52 24.70 -15.39
C ALA A 33 -10.28 23.19 -15.49
N LEU A 34 -10.22 22.65 -16.72
CA LEU A 34 -9.91 21.23 -16.96
C LEU A 34 -8.48 20.89 -16.51
N VAL A 35 -7.51 21.74 -16.84
CA VAL A 35 -6.12 21.57 -16.40
C VAL A 35 -6.03 21.54 -14.87
N GLY A 36 -6.65 22.51 -14.19
CA GLY A 36 -6.70 22.55 -12.73
C GLY A 36 -7.36 21.33 -12.11
N ALA A 37 -8.44 20.81 -12.70
CA ALA A 37 -9.10 19.58 -12.26
C ALA A 37 -8.19 18.34 -12.41
N LEU A 38 -7.46 18.23 -13.53
CA LEU A 38 -6.53 17.13 -13.79
C LEU A 38 -5.39 17.12 -12.75
N PHE A 39 -4.77 18.28 -12.48
CA PHE A 39 -3.72 18.40 -11.48
C PHE A 39 -4.20 18.17 -10.04
N ALA A 40 -5.46 18.48 -9.74
CA ALA A 40 -6.05 18.22 -8.44
C ALA A 40 -6.37 16.74 -8.19
N THR A 41 -6.49 15.91 -9.23
CA THR A 41 -6.86 14.48 -9.13
C THR A 41 -5.92 13.64 -8.24
N PRO A 42 -4.58 13.69 -8.39
CA PRO A 42 -3.67 12.95 -7.51
C PRO A 42 -3.81 13.37 -6.03
N ILE A 43 -3.96 14.67 -5.76
CA ILE A 43 -4.16 15.20 -4.40
C ILE A 43 -5.51 14.73 -3.85
N ALA A 44 -6.57 14.83 -4.66
CA ALA A 44 -7.92 14.40 -4.30
C ALA A 44 -7.96 12.91 -3.94
N SER A 45 -7.17 12.06 -4.61
CA SER A 45 -7.09 10.63 -4.34
C SER A 45 -6.52 10.32 -2.95
N ILE A 46 -5.48 11.05 -2.53
CA ILE A 46 -4.84 10.91 -1.21
C ILE A 46 -5.79 11.42 -0.13
N VAL A 47 -6.38 12.60 -0.35
CA VAL A 47 -7.30 13.23 0.61
C VAL A 47 -8.59 12.41 0.77
N ALA A 48 -9.09 11.80 -0.32
CA ALA A 48 -10.27 10.93 -0.27
C ALA A 48 -10.00 9.58 0.42
N ARG A 49 -8.75 9.11 0.40
CA ARG A 49 -8.28 7.89 1.09
C ARG A 49 -8.15 8.05 2.60
N SER A 50 -8.00 9.28 3.12
CA SER A 50 -7.84 9.55 4.54
C SER A 50 -9.11 9.21 5.35
N ARG A 51 -9.33 7.95 5.66
CA ARG A 51 -10.29 7.50 6.67
C ARG A 51 -9.48 6.52 7.51
N GLY A 52 -9.31 6.85 8.78
CA GLY A 52 -8.25 6.36 9.65
C GLY A 52 -7.99 4.85 9.66
N SER A 53 -6.77 4.53 10.11
CA SER A 53 -6.22 3.20 10.41
C SER A 53 -5.72 2.39 9.21
N ASN A 54 -4.60 2.80 8.61
CA ASN A 54 -3.31 2.17 8.93
C ASN A 54 -2.19 2.92 8.20
N PRO A 55 -1.25 3.54 8.93
CA PRO A 55 0.03 3.90 8.36
C PRO A 55 0.80 2.60 8.14
N HIS A 56 0.67 2.00 6.96
CA HIS A 56 1.65 1.05 6.44
C HIS A 56 2.17 1.60 5.10
N VAL A 57 2.62 2.85 5.16
CA VAL A 57 3.56 3.41 4.20
C VAL A 57 4.88 3.50 4.97
N GLY A 58 5.71 2.47 4.82
CA GLY A 58 7.09 2.48 5.30
C GLY A 58 7.39 1.69 6.58
N GLU A 59 7.15 0.37 6.58
CA GLU A 59 8.07 -0.59 7.22
C GLU A 59 7.74 -2.01 6.70
N PRO A 60 8.73 -2.77 6.19
CA PRO A 60 8.57 -4.18 5.90
C PRO A 60 8.72 -4.96 7.22
N GLY A 61 7.69 -4.99 8.06
CA GLY A 61 7.65 -5.93 9.19
C GLY A 61 7.14 -5.35 10.50
N HIS A 62 5.82 -5.35 10.66
CA HIS A 62 5.09 -5.56 11.92
C HIS A 62 3.74 -4.86 11.87
N SER A 63 2.82 -5.38 11.05
CA SER A 63 1.44 -5.46 11.56
C SER A 63 1.45 -6.67 12.47
N MET A 64 1.36 -6.48 13.79
CA MET A 64 0.99 -7.54 14.73
C MET A 64 -0.45 -7.98 14.41
N ASP A 65 -0.64 -8.66 13.29
CA ASP A 65 -1.67 -9.66 13.15
C ASP A 65 -1.31 -10.70 14.21
N GLY A 66 -2.14 -10.81 15.25
CA GLY A 66 -1.82 -11.53 16.49
C GLY A 66 -0.99 -12.79 16.26
N ALA A 67 0.12 -12.90 17.00
CA ALA A 67 1.03 -14.04 16.98
C ALA A 67 0.22 -15.34 17.03
N GLY A 68 0.03 -15.99 15.89
CA GLY A 68 -0.82 -17.19 15.77
C GLY A 68 -1.97 -17.12 14.76
N SER A 69 -2.14 -16.04 13.99
CA SER A 69 -3.22 -16.01 12.99
C SER A 69 -3.04 -17.11 11.92
N THR A 70 -4.02 -18.01 11.83
CA THR A 70 -4.12 -19.08 10.81
C THR A 70 -4.75 -18.58 9.51
N SER A 71 -4.89 -17.25 9.35
CA SER A 71 -5.55 -16.67 8.19
C SER A 71 -4.75 -16.94 6.91
N PRO A 72 -5.42 -17.22 5.76
CA PRO A 72 -4.73 -17.50 4.51
C PRO A 72 -3.77 -16.39 4.06
N SER A 73 -4.11 -15.12 4.33
CA SER A 73 -3.27 -13.97 4.01
C SER A 73 -2.01 -13.89 4.88
N ALA A 74 -2.09 -14.27 6.16
CA ALA A 74 -0.94 -14.32 7.05
C ALA A 74 0.01 -15.48 6.69
N LEU A 75 -0.54 -16.66 6.36
CA LEU A 75 0.23 -17.82 5.92
C LEU A 75 0.95 -17.58 4.59
N ALA A 76 0.28 -16.91 3.64
CA ALA A 76 0.88 -16.58 2.35
C ALA A 76 2.07 -15.60 2.49
N ARG A 77 2.00 -14.65 3.41
CA ARG A 77 3.06 -13.65 3.62
C ARG A 77 4.36 -14.26 4.13
N ASN A 78 4.26 -15.25 5.02
CA ASN A 78 5.40 -15.94 5.62
C ASN A 78 5.67 -17.32 5.00
N TYR A 79 5.07 -17.61 3.85
CA TYR A 79 5.11 -18.93 3.22
C TYR A 79 6.54 -19.44 3.01
N TRP A 80 7.47 -18.55 2.63
CA TRP A 80 8.88 -18.91 2.43
C TRP A 80 9.57 -19.46 3.68
N ARG A 81 9.22 -18.93 4.86
CA ARG A 81 9.77 -19.36 6.16
C ARG A 81 9.01 -20.55 6.72
N ASP A 82 7.68 -20.43 6.77
CA ASP A 82 6.82 -21.32 7.54
C ASP A 82 6.18 -22.44 6.69
N ARG A 83 6.32 -22.38 5.36
CA ARG A 83 5.76 -23.36 4.41
C ARG A 83 4.27 -23.61 4.59
N GLY A 84 3.52 -22.56 4.96
CA GLY A 84 2.08 -22.64 5.23
C GLY A 84 1.72 -23.08 6.65
N HIS A 85 2.70 -23.24 7.55
CA HIS A 85 2.43 -23.48 8.96
C HIS A 85 2.22 -22.16 9.71
N PRO A 86 1.40 -22.17 10.79
CA PRO A 86 1.39 -21.06 11.73
C PRO A 86 2.77 -20.86 12.38
N PRO A 87 3.06 -19.65 12.90
CA PRO A 87 4.35 -19.36 13.55
C PRO A 87 4.70 -20.40 14.62
N TYR A 88 5.95 -20.89 14.61
CA TYR A 88 6.49 -21.89 15.55
C TYR A 88 5.84 -23.28 15.52
N MET A 89 4.91 -23.54 14.60
CA MET A 89 4.29 -24.86 14.41
C MET A 89 4.86 -25.62 13.21
N LYS A 90 5.91 -25.08 12.58
CA LYS A 90 6.61 -25.78 11.49
C LYS A 90 7.31 -27.02 12.07
N PRO A 91 7.08 -28.22 11.51
CA PRO A 91 7.85 -29.41 11.87
C PRO A 91 9.35 -29.17 11.64
N SER A 92 10.21 -29.84 12.42
CA SER A 92 11.64 -29.90 12.09
C SER A 92 11.79 -30.45 10.66
N ASP A 93 12.54 -29.77 9.79
CA ASP A 93 12.63 -30.04 8.34
C ASP A 93 13.34 -31.38 7.99
N GLY A 94 13.43 -32.32 8.93
CA GLY A 94 14.08 -33.62 8.77
C GLY A 94 15.01 -33.94 9.93
N ASP A 95 15.23 -35.24 10.16
CA ASP A 95 16.27 -35.74 11.07
C ASP A 95 17.61 -35.17 10.57
N PRO A 96 18.43 -34.50 11.41
CA PRO A 96 19.75 -34.03 11.00
C PRO A 96 20.49 -35.20 10.36
N ASP A 97 21.07 -34.97 9.17
CA ASP A 97 21.89 -35.98 8.50
C ASP A 97 22.98 -36.43 9.47
N LYS A 98 22.84 -37.64 10.01
CA LYS A 98 23.73 -38.21 11.03
C LYS A 98 25.15 -38.36 10.51
N HIS A 99 25.34 -38.20 9.20
CA HIS A 99 26.60 -38.29 8.48
C HIS A 99 27.27 -36.93 8.25
N MET A 100 26.71 -35.82 8.74
CA MET A 100 27.30 -34.48 8.58
C MET A 100 28.67 -34.32 9.26
N PHE A 101 28.99 -35.20 10.22
CA PHE A 101 30.26 -35.23 10.94
C PHE A 101 31.03 -36.54 10.77
N ASP A 102 30.74 -37.31 9.72
CA ASP A 102 31.51 -38.53 9.45
C ASP A 102 32.96 -38.14 9.08
N PRO A 103 33.97 -38.66 9.82
CA PRO A 103 35.37 -38.30 9.60
C PRO A 103 35.86 -38.67 8.19
N ASP A 104 35.17 -39.59 7.51
CA ASP A 104 35.48 -40.11 6.20
C ASP A 104 35.20 -39.12 5.05
N ARG A 105 34.55 -37.98 5.33
CA ARG A 105 34.24 -36.93 4.33
C ARG A 105 35.17 -35.70 4.42
N LEU A 106 36.13 -35.69 5.35
CA LEU A 106 37.04 -34.56 5.58
C LEU A 106 38.46 -34.78 5.02
N SER A 107 38.69 -35.84 4.25
CA SER A 107 39.98 -36.16 3.60
C SER A 107 40.07 -35.73 2.15
#